data_AF-A0A259CY15-F1
#
_entry.id   AF-A0A259CY15-F1
#
_cell.length_a   1.000
_cell.length_b   1.000
_cell.length_c   1.000
_cell.angle_alpha   90.00
_cell.angle_beta   90.00
_cell.angle_gamma   90.00
#
_symmetry.space_group_name_H-M   'P 1'
#
loop_
_entity.id
_entity.type
_entity.pdbx_description
1 polymer ?
#
loop_
_entity_poly.entity_id
_entity_poly.type
_entity_poly.pdbx_seq_one_letter_code
_entity_poly.pdbx_strand_id
1 'polypeptide(L)'
;MNKPRAASNITDAASLRAAREVAYDDFRKTQVVGRLTKQLTKMSDQVLAHLWSSCGLNNEASLIAVGGYGRNALFPHSDIDILILLPTEEKKALALSKQV
;
A
#
# COMPACT_ATOMS: atom_id res chain seq x y z
N MET A 1 9.31 28.30 -1.70
CA MET A 1 9.13 27.23 -0.69
C MET A 1 9.15 25.88 -1.40
N ASN A 2 10.32 25.25 -1.50
CA ASN A 2 10.43 23.93 -2.14
C ASN A 2 9.93 22.86 -1.16
N LYS A 3 8.84 22.17 -1.54
CA LYS A 3 8.44 20.90 -0.91
C LYS A 3 9.63 19.94 -0.97
N PRO A 4 9.98 19.21 0.10
CA PRO A 4 10.98 18.17 -0.01
C PRO A 4 10.45 17.10 -0.98
N ARG A 5 11.26 16.88 -2.01
CA ARG A 5 11.10 15.87 -3.05
C ARG A 5 11.40 14.51 -2.43
N ALA A 6 10.38 13.67 -2.27
CA ALA A 6 10.54 12.22 -2.17
C ALA A 6 9.25 11.55 -2.65
N ALA A 7 8.97 11.70 -3.95
CA ALA A 7 8.41 10.58 -4.69
C ALA A 7 9.58 9.60 -4.93
N SER A 8 10.08 8.98 -3.87
CA SER A 8 10.86 7.76 -4.00
C SER A 8 9.89 6.71 -4.51
N ASN A 9 10.15 6.13 -5.67
CA ASN A 9 9.36 5.00 -6.17
C ASN A 9 9.56 3.85 -5.18
N ILE A 10 8.58 3.62 -4.29
CA ILE A 10 8.62 2.51 -3.34
C ILE A 10 8.08 1.28 -4.06
N THR A 11 8.99 0.42 -4.51
CA THR A 11 8.67 -0.76 -5.33
C THR A 11 8.96 -2.07 -4.62
N ASP A 12 9.65 -2.04 -3.49
CA ASP A 12 10.06 -3.23 -2.74
C ASP A 12 10.07 -3.00 -1.21
N ALA A 13 10.32 -4.08 -0.47
CA ALA A 13 10.35 -4.03 0.99
C ALA A 13 11.50 -3.17 1.54
N ALA A 14 12.63 -3.05 0.82
CA ALA A 14 13.79 -2.28 1.29
C ALA A 14 13.51 -0.77 1.20
N SER A 15 13.03 -0.31 0.05
CA SER A 15 12.58 1.06 -0.18
C SER A 15 11.43 1.44 0.74
N LEU A 16 10.51 0.52 1.04
CA LEU A 16 9.40 0.76 1.98
C LEU A 16 9.92 0.99 3.40
N ARG A 17 10.83 0.15 3.90
CA ARG A 17 11.45 0.33 5.22
C ARG A 17 12.18 1.67 5.31
N ALA A 18 12.99 2.01 4.30
CA ALA A 18 13.71 3.28 4.26
C ALA A 18 12.77 4.49 4.29
N ALA A 19 11.66 4.46 3.54
CA ALA A 19 10.67 5.54 3.55
C ALA A 19 9.96 5.66 4.92
N ARG A 20 9.63 4.53 5.56
CA ARG A 20 9.01 4.53 6.89
C ARG A 20 9.92 5.16 7.96
N GLU A 21 11.22 4.91 7.92
CA GLU A 21 12.16 5.54 8.86
C GLU A 21 12.16 7.07 8.76
N VAL A 22 12.09 7.61 7.55
CA VAL A 22 11.95 9.06 7.34
C VAL A 22 10.64 9.60 7.94
N ALA A 23 9.53 8.86 7.80
CA ALA A 23 8.26 9.24 8.40
C ALA A 23 8.31 9.17 9.94
N TYR A 24 9.02 8.18 10.50
CA TYR A 24 9.24 8.08 11.94
C TYR A 24 10.09 9.23 12.48
N ASP A 25 11.11 9.68 11.74
CA ASP A 25 11.89 10.87 12.10
C ASP A 25 11.05 12.15 12.10
N ASP A 26 10.15 12.33 11.13
CA ASP A 26 9.22 13.47 11.12
C ASP A 26 8.24 13.38 12.30
N PHE A 27 7.73 12.18 12.59
CA PHE A 27 6.83 11.97 13.73
C PHE A 27 7.51 12.25 15.06
N ARG A 28 8.76 11.80 15.27
CA ARG A 28 9.53 12.08 16.49
C ARG A 28 9.59 13.57 16.79
N LYS A 29 9.68 14.42 15.75
CA LYS A 29 9.75 15.88 15.86
C LYS A 29 8.39 16.55 16.02
N THR A 30 7.35 16.03 15.37
CA THR A 30 6.06 16.73 15.24
C THR A 30 4.95 16.15 16.10
N GLN A 31 5.04 14.86 16.45
CA GLN A 31 4.05 14.08 17.20
C GLN A 31 2.64 14.08 16.57
N VAL A 32 2.53 14.33 15.26
CA VAL A 32 1.25 14.37 14.55
C VAL A 32 0.86 12.97 14.06
N VAL A 33 0.10 12.23 14.87
CA VAL A 33 -0.29 10.84 14.59
C VAL A 33 -0.99 10.69 13.24
N GLY A 34 -2.00 11.52 12.96
CA GLY A 34 -2.76 11.43 11.71
C GLY A 34 -1.94 11.72 10.45
N ARG A 35 -0.79 12.40 10.58
CA ARG A 35 0.16 12.56 9.48
C ARG A 35 0.93 11.26 9.27
N LEU A 36 1.47 10.68 10.35
CA LEU A 36 2.22 9.44 10.28
C LEU A 36 1.36 8.32 9.66
N THR A 37 0.14 8.09 10.16
CA THR A 37 -0.70 7.00 9.66
C THR A 37 -1.02 7.14 8.17
N LYS A 38 -1.30 8.36 7.70
CA LYS A 38 -1.52 8.66 6.28
C LYS A 38 -0.26 8.44 5.43
N GLN A 39 0.91 8.81 5.94
CA GLN A 39 2.17 8.57 5.25
C GLN A 39 2.45 7.06 5.13
N LEU A 40 2.28 6.31 6.21
CA LEU A 40 2.46 4.86 6.21
C LEU A 40 1.48 4.17 5.23
N THR A 41 0.20 4.54 5.24
CA THR A 41 -0.79 4.04 4.27
C THR A 41 -0.33 4.34 2.84
N LYS A 42 0.03 5.58 2.53
CA LYS A 42 0.45 5.98 1.18
C LYS A 42 1.69 5.21 0.69
N MET A 43 2.64 4.94 1.57
CA MET A 43 3.82 4.16 1.21
C MET A 43 3.48 2.70 0.93
N SER A 44 2.56 2.12 1.71
CA SER A 44 2.03 0.77 1.45
C SER A 44 1.24 0.72 0.14
N ASP A 45 0.44 1.75 -0.18
CA ASP A 45 -0.28 1.85 -1.46
C ASP A 45 0.67 1.77 -2.65
N GLN A 46 1.82 2.45 -2.58
CA GLN A 46 2.80 2.47 -3.67
C GLN A 46 3.38 1.09 -3.96
N VAL A 47 3.76 0.34 -2.93
CA VAL A 47 4.27 -1.03 -3.08
C VAL A 47 3.17 -1.97 -3.58
N LEU A 48 1.99 -1.90 -2.99
CA LEU A 48 0.87 -2.75 -3.40
C LEU A 48 0.45 -2.47 -4.84
N ALA A 49 0.40 -1.21 -5.27
CA ALA A 49 0.10 -0.86 -6.66
C ALA A 49 1.17 -1.37 -7.63
N HIS A 50 2.45 -1.33 -7.23
CA HIS A 50 3.55 -1.89 -8.02
C HIS A 50 3.42 -3.42 -8.17
N LEU A 51 3.23 -4.13 -7.05
CA LEU A 51 3.04 -5.58 -7.04
C LEU A 51 1.80 -5.98 -7.84
N TRP A 52 0.67 -5.30 -7.63
CA TRP A 52 -0.58 -5.55 -8.35
C TRP A 52 -0.42 -5.37 -9.85
N SER A 53 0.30 -4.33 -10.29
CA SER A 53 0.57 -4.12 -11.71
C SER A 53 1.40 -5.26 -12.32
N SER A 54 2.27 -5.89 -11.54
CA SER A 54 3.08 -7.03 -12.01
C SER A 54 2.27 -8.32 -12.19
N CYS A 55 1.11 -8.43 -11.51
CA CYS A 55 0.18 -9.55 -11.71
C CYS A 55 -0.56 -9.49 -13.05
N GLY A 56 -0.62 -8.32 -13.71
CA GLY A 56 -1.33 -8.16 -14.99
C GLY A 56 -2.86 -8.20 -14.88
N LEU A 57 -3.42 -7.99 -13.68
CA LEU A 57 -4.83 -8.20 -13.36
C LEU A 57 -5.70 -6.92 -13.38
N ASN A 58 -5.14 -5.78 -13.78
CA ASN A 58 -5.73 -4.43 -13.57
C ASN A 58 -7.15 -4.22 -14.12
N ASN A 59 -7.57 -5.02 -15.11
CA ASN A 59 -8.91 -4.93 -15.71
C ASN A 59 -9.77 -6.18 -15.44
N GLU A 60 -9.23 -7.17 -14.74
CA GLU A 60 -9.83 -8.49 -14.56
C GLU A 60 -10.18 -8.80 -13.11
N ALA A 61 -9.53 -8.12 -12.17
CA ALA A 61 -9.78 -8.23 -10.74
C ALA A 61 -9.61 -6.87 -10.07
N SER A 62 -10.07 -6.75 -8.83
CA SER A 62 -9.92 -5.54 -8.02
C SER A 62 -9.14 -5.84 -6.75
N LEU A 63 -8.10 -5.04 -6.48
CA LEU A 63 -7.40 -5.01 -5.21
C LEU A 63 -8.00 -3.92 -4.31
N ILE A 64 -8.44 -4.29 -3.12
CA ILE A 64 -9.14 -3.41 -2.20
C ILE A 64 -8.43 -3.40 -0.85
N ALA A 65 -8.05 -2.22 -0.38
CA ALA A 65 -7.61 -2.03 1.00
C ALA A 65 -8.79 -2.13 1.95
N VAL A 66 -8.67 -2.96 3.00
CA VAL A 66 -9.72 -3.11 4.02
C VAL A 66 -9.15 -2.82 5.42
N GLY A 67 -9.98 -2.95 6.45
CA GLY A 67 -9.53 -2.75 7.83
C GLY A 67 -8.98 -1.34 8.12
N GLY A 68 -7.98 -1.27 9.01
CA GLY A 68 -7.30 -0.01 9.34
C GLY A 68 -6.54 0.59 8.16
N TYR A 69 -6.01 -0.26 7.28
CA TYR A 69 -5.33 0.15 6.06
C TYR A 69 -6.26 0.94 5.13
N GLY A 70 -7.44 0.38 4.81
CA GLY A 70 -8.45 1.05 3.97
C GLY A 70 -9.01 2.36 4.55
N ARG A 71 -8.94 2.56 5.87
CA ARG A 71 -9.35 3.81 6.54
C ARG A 71 -8.24 4.86 6.62
N ASN A 72 -7.08 4.65 5.98
CA ASN A 72 -5.90 5.52 6.12
C ASN A 72 -5.39 5.62 7.57
N ALA A 73 -5.55 4.55 8.35
CA ALA A 73 -5.22 4.47 9.76
C ALA A 73 -4.19 3.37 10.02
N LEU A 74 -3.17 3.25 9.15
CA LEU A 74 -2.11 2.26 9.31
C LEU A 74 -1.10 2.72 10.38
N PHE A 75 -0.94 1.95 11.45
CA PHE A 75 0.01 2.23 12.53
C PHE A 75 1.37 1.57 12.27
N PRO A 76 2.45 2.00 12.96
CA PRO A 76 3.75 1.33 12.90
C PRO A 76 3.62 -0.16 13.22
N HIS A 77 4.31 -0.99 12.43
CA HIS A 77 4.32 -2.45 12.57
C HIS A 77 2.95 -3.14 12.44
N SER A 78 1.89 -2.43 12.06
CA SER A 78 0.62 -3.06 11.72
C SER A 78 0.73 -3.88 10.44
N ASP A 79 0.06 -5.02 10.44
CA ASP A 79 -0.24 -5.75 9.22
C ASP A 79 -1.19 -4.93 8.33
N ILE A 80 -1.23 -5.31 7.05
CA ILE A 80 -2.18 -4.76 6.08
C ILE A 80 -3.19 -5.84 5.70
N ASP A 81 -4.46 -5.47 5.70
CA ASP A 81 -5.54 -6.33 5.25
C ASP A 81 -5.96 -5.91 3.84
N ILE A 82 -6.00 -6.88 2.92
CA ILE A 82 -6.46 -6.67 1.55
C ILE A 82 -7.55 -7.67 1.17
N LEU A 83 -8.43 -7.24 0.28
CA LEU A 83 -9.45 -8.07 -0.35
C LEU A 83 -9.21 -8.04 -1.86
N ILE A 84 -9.21 -9.22 -2.49
CA ILE A 84 -9.13 -9.34 -3.94
C ILE A 84 -10.48 -9.85 -4.44
N LEU A 85 -11.12 -9.06 -5.30
CA LEU A 85 -12.37 -9.43 -5.96
C LEU A 85 -12.09 -9.96 -7.35
N LEU A 86 -12.65 -11.14 -7.64
CA LEU A 86 -12.57 -11.79 -8.94
C LEU A 86 -13.93 -11.71 -9.66
N PRO A 87 -13.97 -11.94 -10.98
CA PRO A 87 -15.23 -12.00 -11.74
C PRO A 87 -16.18 -13.08 -11.21
N THR A 88 -17.48 -12.89 -11.38
CA THR A 88 -18.50 -13.87 -10.95
C THR A 88 -18.44 -15.19 -11.73
N GLU A 89 -17.90 -15.18 -12.95
CA GLU A 89 -17.75 -16.40 -13.73
C GLU A 89 -16.67 -17.32 -13.13
N GLU A 90 -17.10 -18.46 -12.59
CA GLU A 90 -16.25 -19.38 -11.82
C GLU A 90 -14.99 -19.84 -12.58
N LYS A 91 -15.11 -20.19 -13.86
CA LYS A 91 -13.97 -20.61 -14.69
C LYS A 91 -12.93 -19.50 -14.83
N LYS A 92 -13.39 -18.27 -15.04
CA LYS A 92 -12.53 -17.08 -15.15
C LYS A 92 -11.89 -16.75 -13.81
N ALA A 93 -12.65 -16.79 -12.72
CA ALA A 93 -12.13 -16.61 -11.37
C ALA A 93 -11.03 -17.64 -11.02
N LEU A 94 -11.25 -18.91 -11.35
CA LEU A 94 -10.28 -19.99 -11.11
C LEU A 94 -8.98 -19.83 -11.93
N ALA A 95 -9.08 -19.24 -13.13
CA ALA A 95 -7.90 -18.94 -13.94
C ALA A 95 -7.09 -17.77 -13.36
N LEU A 96 -7.77 -16.71 -12.91
CA LEU A 96 -7.14 -15.49 -12.39
C LEU A 96 -6.56 -15.67 -10.98
N SER A 97 -7.16 -16.53 -10.14
CA SER A 97 -6.70 -16.75 -8.76
C SER A 97 -5.28 -17.32 -8.66
N LYS A 98 -4.73 -17.85 -9.75
CA LYS A 98 -3.35 -18.36 -9.84
C LYS A 98 -2.32 -17.31 -10.25
N GLN A 99 -2.77 -16.12 -10.65
CA GLN A 99 -1.92 -15.00 -11.11
C GLN A 99 -1.71 -13.95 -10.01
N VAL A 100 -2.51 -14.06 -8.94
CA VAL A 100 -2.32 -13.36 -7.67
C VAL A 100 -1.29 -14.11 -6.84
#